data_AF-A0A1V2PCH7-F1
#
_entry.id   AF-A0A1V2PCH7-F1
#
_cell.length_a   1.000
_cell.length_b   1.000
_cell.length_c   1.000
_cell.angle_alpha   90.00
_cell.angle_beta   90.00
_cell.angle_gamma   90.00
#
_symmetry.space_group_name_H-M   'P 1'
#
loop_
_entity.id
_entity.type
_entity.pdbx_description
1 polymer ?
#
loop_
_entity_poly.entity_id
_entity_poly.type
_entity_poly.pdbx_seq_one_letter_code
_entity_poly.pdbx_strand_id
1 'polypeptide(L)'
;MSTVLSPSSWTVAEARSLTSRLRHTATTGMEYDALELFGALTDYLDELYGGAGFDRLLPEPERSALAARIRAARGHGVPVDFSTTEGESRLDQPVNAAVTLAEGRVLAAELAAQADWQGELGRCLQALYTYLDQLYGGPGAFTELLTRDEVTEVAAG
;
A
#
# COMPACT_ATOMS: atom_id res chain seq x y z
N MET A 1 19.09 2.03 -8.85
CA MET A 1 17.81 1.29 -8.74
C MET A 1 17.59 1.05 -7.26
N SER A 2 16.52 1.59 -6.66
CA SER A 2 16.26 1.43 -5.22
C SER A 2 15.29 0.28 -5.01
N THR A 3 15.81 -0.90 -4.65
CA THR A 3 15.02 -2.08 -4.24
C THR A 3 14.75 -2.09 -2.74
N VAL A 4 15.39 -1.19 -2.00
CA VAL A 4 15.30 -1.04 -0.55
C VAL A 4 14.10 -0.16 -0.19
N LEU A 5 13.33 -0.60 0.81
CA LEU A 5 12.24 0.16 1.40
C LEU A 5 12.77 1.12 2.47
N SER A 6 13.60 2.11 2.09
CA SER A 6 14.17 3.05 3.06
C SER A 6 13.07 3.76 3.86
N PRO A 7 13.14 3.77 5.21
CA PRO A 7 14.33 3.55 6.05
C PRO A 7 14.58 2.10 6.50
N SER A 8 13.82 1.10 6.05
CA SER A 8 14.11 -0.30 6.36
C SER A 8 15.42 -0.76 5.70
N SER A 9 16.07 -1.74 6.35
CA SER A 9 17.20 -2.46 5.79
C SER A 9 16.79 -3.55 4.80
N TRP A 10 15.52 -3.94 4.76
CA TRP A 10 15.01 -4.96 3.86
C TRP A 10 14.74 -4.40 2.45
N THR A 11 15.04 -5.22 1.46
CA THR A 11 14.49 -5.04 0.11
C THR A 11 13.01 -5.44 0.06
N VAL A 12 12.29 -4.99 -0.97
CA VAL A 12 10.88 -5.37 -1.18
C VAL A 12 10.70 -6.90 -1.18
N ALA A 13 11.53 -7.61 -1.95
CA ALA A 13 11.45 -9.08 -2.05
C ALA A 13 11.76 -9.78 -0.71
N GLU A 14 12.76 -9.28 0.04
CA GLU A 14 13.06 -9.80 1.38
C GLU A 14 11.92 -9.57 2.35
N ALA A 15 11.36 -8.35 2.39
CA ALA A 15 10.24 -8.01 3.25
C ALA A 15 9.04 -8.92 2.96
N ARG A 16 8.65 -9.11 1.69
CA ARG A 16 7.56 -10.03 1.29
C ARG A 16 7.83 -11.48 1.70
N SER A 17 9.05 -11.96 1.51
CA SER A 17 9.43 -13.33 1.87
C SER A 17 9.44 -13.54 3.40
N LEU A 18 9.91 -12.55 4.16
CA LEU A 18 10.02 -12.62 5.61
C LEU A 18 8.66 -12.47 6.29
N THR A 19 7.82 -11.54 5.88
CA THR A 19 6.49 -11.32 6.48
C THR A 19 5.61 -12.56 6.37
N SER A 20 5.65 -13.26 5.24
CA SER A 20 4.97 -14.56 5.09
C SER A 20 5.42 -15.60 6.13
N ARG A 21 6.72 -15.65 6.45
CA ARG A 21 7.26 -16.56 7.49
C ARG A 21 6.91 -16.10 8.91
N LEU A 22 6.92 -14.79 9.15
CA LEU A 22 6.72 -14.18 10.46
C LEU A 22 5.28 -14.30 10.98
N ARG A 23 4.29 -14.60 10.13
CA ARG A 23 2.92 -14.91 10.59
C ARG A 23 2.86 -16.03 11.62
N HIS A 24 3.77 -17.00 11.56
CA HIS A 24 3.83 -18.08 12.56
C HIS A 24 4.60 -17.69 13.84
N THR A 25 5.24 -16.52 13.84
CA THR A 25 6.03 -15.98 14.95
C THR A 25 5.31 -14.85 15.67
N ALA A 26 4.33 -14.21 15.05
CA ALA A 26 3.51 -13.18 15.67
C ALA A 26 2.78 -13.73 16.91
N THR A 27 2.85 -12.97 18.00
CA THR A 27 2.29 -13.32 19.31
C THR A 27 1.29 -12.29 19.81
N THR A 28 1.25 -11.11 19.19
CA THR A 28 0.35 -10.00 19.57
C THR A 28 -0.57 -9.61 18.42
N GLY A 29 -1.75 -9.04 18.74
CA GLY A 29 -2.68 -8.54 17.71
C GLY A 29 -2.02 -7.50 16.79
N MET A 30 -1.29 -6.56 17.38
CA MET A 30 -0.53 -5.53 16.66
C MET A 30 0.43 -6.12 15.60
N GLU A 31 1.15 -7.20 15.95
CA GLU A 31 2.04 -7.91 15.04
C GLU A 31 1.29 -8.57 13.88
N TYR A 32 0.17 -9.23 14.17
CA TYR A 32 -0.67 -9.84 13.14
C TYR A 32 -1.27 -8.78 12.20
N ASP A 33 -1.83 -7.71 12.76
CA ASP A 33 -2.45 -6.64 12.00
C ASP A 33 -1.46 -5.97 11.05
N ALA A 34 -0.21 -5.79 11.47
CA ALA A 34 0.84 -5.21 10.64
C ALA A 34 1.31 -6.15 9.53
N LEU A 35 1.37 -7.46 9.79
CA LEU A 35 1.71 -8.46 8.77
C LEU A 35 0.62 -8.55 7.70
N GLU A 36 -0.65 -8.53 8.11
CA GLU A 36 -1.78 -8.54 7.17
C GLU A 36 -1.88 -7.22 6.39
N LEU A 37 -1.68 -6.07 7.06
CA LEU A 37 -1.60 -4.77 6.39
C LEU A 37 -0.48 -4.73 5.36
N PHE A 38 0.72 -5.20 5.72
CA PHE A 38 1.85 -5.25 4.79
C PHE A 38 1.50 -6.10 3.56
N GLY A 39 0.95 -7.30 3.76
CA GLY A 39 0.50 -8.17 2.68
C GLY A 39 -0.52 -7.48 1.78
N ALA A 40 -1.57 -6.91 2.37
CA ALA A 40 -2.64 -6.25 1.64
C ALA A 40 -2.15 -5.04 0.81
N LEU A 41 -1.21 -4.24 1.33
CA LEU A 41 -0.62 -3.12 0.58
C LEU A 41 0.29 -3.59 -0.55
N THR A 42 1.03 -4.70 -0.36
CA THR A 42 1.85 -5.25 -1.45
C THR A 42 1.00 -5.91 -2.54
N ASP A 43 -0.09 -6.58 -2.16
CA ASP A 43 -1.04 -7.17 -3.10
C ASP A 43 -1.75 -6.06 -3.90
N TYR A 44 -2.14 -4.97 -3.23
CA TYR A 44 -2.68 -3.79 -3.90
C TYR A 44 -1.71 -3.20 -4.94
N LEU A 45 -0.42 -3.13 -4.61
CA LEU A 45 0.61 -2.67 -5.54
C LEU A 45 0.85 -3.63 -6.70
N ASP A 46 0.75 -4.95 -6.48
CA ASP A 46 0.75 -5.93 -7.57
C ASP A 46 -0.40 -5.66 -8.54
N GLU A 47 -1.62 -5.47 -8.02
CA GLU A 47 -2.78 -5.17 -8.85
C GLU A 47 -2.58 -3.89 -9.68
N LEU A 48 -2.07 -2.81 -9.07
CA LEU A 48 -1.75 -1.56 -9.78
C LEU A 48 -0.67 -1.73 -10.86
N TYR A 49 0.24 -2.69 -10.69
CA TYR A 49 1.29 -2.99 -11.66
C TYR A 49 0.79 -3.91 -12.79
N GLY A 50 -0.44 -4.40 -12.70
CA GLY A 50 -1.04 -5.33 -13.67
C GLY A 50 -0.78 -6.81 -13.37
N GLY A 51 -0.48 -7.17 -12.12
CA GLY A 51 -0.28 -8.54 -11.66
C GLY A 51 0.91 -8.68 -10.71
N ALA A 52 1.41 -9.90 -10.52
CA ALA A 52 2.59 -10.14 -9.70
C ALA A 52 3.79 -9.34 -10.24
N GLY A 53 4.21 -8.28 -9.53
CA GLY A 53 5.13 -7.30 -10.11
C GLY A 53 5.74 -6.31 -9.12
N PHE A 54 5.21 -6.19 -7.91
CA PHE A 54 5.80 -5.38 -6.85
C PHE A 54 6.93 -6.13 -6.13
N ASP A 55 7.98 -6.46 -6.87
CA ASP A 55 9.27 -6.94 -6.35
C ASP A 55 10.33 -5.83 -6.34
N ARG A 56 10.02 -4.69 -6.96
CA ARG A 56 10.88 -3.50 -7.04
C ARG A 56 10.06 -2.22 -7.07
N LEU A 57 10.63 -1.15 -6.52
CA LEU A 57 10.09 0.20 -6.71
C LEU A 57 10.31 0.65 -8.17
N LEU A 58 9.31 1.28 -8.76
CA LEU A 58 9.44 1.82 -10.12
C LEU A 58 10.42 3.01 -10.14
N PRO A 59 11.29 3.11 -11.16
CA PRO A 59 12.10 4.31 -11.38
C PRO A 59 11.20 5.51 -11.72
N GLU A 60 11.75 6.72 -11.61
CA GLU A 60 10.99 7.98 -11.72
C GLU A 60 10.08 8.10 -12.95
N PRO A 61 10.50 7.73 -14.18
CA PRO A 61 9.63 7.85 -15.35
C PRO A 61 8.43 6.90 -15.27
N GLU A 62 8.65 5.64 -14.89
CA GLU A 62 7.61 4.62 -14.76
C GLU A 62 6.67 4.95 -13.59
N ARG A 63 7.22 5.42 -12.46
CA ARG A 63 6.45 5.86 -11.30
C ARG A 63 5.57 7.07 -11.61
N SER A 64 6.12 8.06 -12.32
CA SER A 64 5.37 9.24 -12.78
C SER A 64 4.23 8.85 -13.72
N ALA A 65 4.47 7.91 -14.64
CA ALA A 65 3.44 7.40 -15.53
C ALA A 65 2.33 6.66 -14.77
N LEU A 66 2.68 5.84 -13.77
CA LEU A 66 1.69 5.18 -12.92
C LEU A 66 0.87 6.20 -12.10
N ALA A 67 1.52 7.20 -11.51
CA ALA A 67 0.84 8.28 -10.78
C ALA A 67 -0.13 9.08 -11.69
N ALA A 68 0.24 9.30 -12.96
CA ALA A 68 -0.63 9.95 -13.93
C ALA A 68 -1.88 9.10 -14.24
N ARG A 69 -1.72 7.78 -14.39
CA ARG A 69 -2.85 6.85 -14.58
C ARG A 69 -3.79 6.82 -13.38
N ILE A 70 -3.24 6.74 -12.16
CA ILE A 70 -4.01 6.80 -10.92
C ILE A 70 -4.82 8.11 -10.85
N ARG A 71 -4.20 9.24 -11.20
CA ARG A 71 -4.89 10.54 -11.25
C ARG A 71 -5.99 10.56 -12.32
N ALA A 72 -5.75 9.98 -13.49
CA ALA A 72 -6.73 9.91 -14.56
C ALA A 72 -7.96 9.09 -14.14
N ALA A 73 -7.76 7.89 -13.58
CA ALA A 73 -8.82 7.03 -13.07
C ALA A 73 -9.67 7.75 -12.01
N ARG A 74 -9.02 8.38 -11.01
CA ARG A 74 -9.74 9.17 -9.98
C ARG A 74 -10.50 10.36 -10.57
N GLY A 75 -9.99 10.97 -11.63
CA GLY A 75 -10.60 12.12 -12.32
C GLY A 75 -11.74 11.76 -13.27
N HIS A 76 -11.88 10.49 -13.67
CA HIS A 76 -13.04 9.99 -14.43
C HIS A 76 -14.25 9.70 -13.52
N GLY A 77 -14.04 9.71 -12.20
CA GLY A 77 -15.11 9.83 -11.21
C GLY A 77 -15.74 11.22 -11.27
N VAL A 78 -16.83 11.34 -12.02
CA VAL A 78 -17.79 12.46 -12.04
C VAL A 78 -18.02 13.00 -10.61
N PRO A 79 -18.19 14.32 -10.38
CA PRO A 79 -18.60 14.83 -9.08
C PRO A 79 -19.81 14.04 -8.57
N VAL A 80 -19.67 13.49 -7.36
CA VAL A 80 -20.67 12.66 -6.69
C VAL A 80 -22.00 13.42 -6.66
N ASP A 81 -22.90 13.05 -7.55
CA ASP A 81 -24.32 13.36 -7.42
C ASP A 81 -24.85 12.44 -6.33
N PHE A 82 -25.08 12.99 -5.14
CA PHE A 82 -25.63 12.26 -3.99
C PHE A 82 -27.07 11.73 -4.23
N SER A 83 -27.62 11.89 -5.44
CA SER A 83 -28.94 11.36 -5.83
C SER A 83 -28.91 10.02 -6.57
N THR A 84 -27.74 9.45 -6.88
CA THR A 84 -27.65 8.10 -7.49
C THR A 84 -27.02 7.08 -6.54
N THR A 85 -27.85 6.11 -6.17
CA THR A 85 -27.53 4.89 -5.43
C THR A 85 -26.44 4.07 -6.15
N GLU A 86 -25.50 3.50 -5.39
CA GLU A 86 -24.52 2.46 -5.79
C GLU A 86 -23.39 2.89 -6.75
N GLY A 87 -22.64 3.93 -6.40
CA GLY A 87 -21.21 3.97 -6.74
C GLY A 87 -20.44 3.20 -5.68
N GLU A 88 -19.58 2.24 -6.07
CA GLU A 88 -18.69 1.54 -5.14
C GLU A 88 -17.92 2.58 -4.33
N SER A 89 -18.26 2.70 -3.03
CA SER A 89 -17.56 3.61 -2.15
C SER A 89 -16.13 3.12 -2.04
N ARG A 90 -15.16 4.00 -2.34
CA ARG A 90 -13.75 3.67 -2.17
C ARG A 90 -13.49 3.25 -0.73
N LEU A 91 -12.72 2.20 -0.56
CA LEU A 91 -12.43 1.62 0.74
C LEU A 91 -11.25 2.34 1.38
N ASP A 92 -11.39 2.71 2.66
CA ASP A 92 -10.30 3.19 3.50
C ASP A 92 -9.65 2.06 4.32
N GLN A 93 -10.13 0.82 4.15
CA GLN A 93 -9.61 -0.39 4.77
C GLN A 93 -9.33 -1.46 3.71
N PRO A 94 -8.09 -1.98 3.60
CA PRO A 94 -7.78 -3.11 2.73
C PRO A 94 -8.57 -4.38 3.14
N VAL A 95 -9.05 -5.15 2.17
CA VAL A 95 -9.96 -6.30 2.37
C VAL A 95 -9.45 -7.32 3.39
N ASN A 96 -8.14 -7.54 3.47
CA ASN A 96 -7.52 -8.52 4.37
C ASN A 96 -6.88 -7.88 5.61
N ALA A 97 -6.93 -6.56 5.77
CA ALA A 97 -6.34 -5.88 6.92
C ALA A 97 -7.41 -5.60 7.98
N ALA A 98 -7.08 -5.81 9.25
CA ALA A 98 -7.96 -5.49 10.38
C ALA A 98 -7.98 -3.97 10.71
N VAL A 99 -7.11 -3.19 10.05
CA VAL A 99 -6.92 -1.76 10.30
C VAL A 99 -7.18 -0.95 9.03
N THR A 100 -7.75 0.24 9.21
CA THR A 100 -7.87 1.26 8.15
C THR A 100 -6.49 1.76 7.71
N LEU A 101 -6.42 2.46 6.57
CA LEU A 101 -5.19 3.10 6.09
C LEU A 101 -4.65 4.14 7.07
N ALA A 102 -5.54 4.84 7.79
CA ALA A 102 -5.16 5.82 8.81
C ALA A 102 -4.57 5.13 10.06
N GLU A 103 -5.25 4.11 10.59
CA GLU A 103 -4.76 3.31 11.71
C GLU A 103 -3.45 2.59 11.36
N GLY A 104 -3.33 2.09 10.13
CA GLY A 104 -2.13 1.44 9.64
C GLY A 104 -0.89 2.35 9.63
N ARG A 105 -1.05 3.67 9.40
CA ARG A 105 0.06 4.64 9.53
C ARG A 105 0.51 4.79 10.98
N VAL A 106 -0.43 4.81 11.91
CA VAL A 106 -0.14 4.88 13.35
C VAL A 106 0.58 3.59 13.78
N LEU A 107 0.03 2.44 13.40
CA LEU A 107 0.62 1.12 13.63
C LEU A 107 2.06 1.02 13.09
N ALA A 108 2.29 1.48 11.86
CA ALA A 108 3.62 1.49 11.25
C ALA A 108 4.62 2.34 12.07
N ALA A 109 4.20 3.49 12.60
CA ALA A 109 5.03 4.34 13.45
C ALA A 109 5.32 3.70 14.80
N GLU A 110 4.32 3.08 15.43
CA GLU A 110 4.49 2.37 16.70
C GLU A 110 5.44 1.18 16.57
N LEU A 111 5.31 0.39 15.50
CA LEU A 111 6.19 -0.74 15.22
C LEU A 111 7.60 -0.30 14.87
N ALA A 112 7.78 0.78 14.11
CA ALA A 112 9.11 1.27 13.73
C ALA A 112 9.97 1.67 14.95
N ALA A 113 9.34 2.01 16.08
CA ALA A 113 9.99 2.29 17.35
C ALA A 113 10.39 1.02 18.14
N GLN A 114 9.92 -0.15 17.73
CA GLN A 114 10.29 -1.45 18.32
C GLN A 114 11.65 -1.94 17.81
N ALA A 115 12.20 -2.93 18.50
CA ALA A 115 13.42 -3.63 18.10
C ALA A 115 13.13 -4.73 17.06
N ASP A 116 14.19 -5.36 16.58
CA ASP A 116 14.17 -6.58 15.78
C ASP A 116 13.28 -6.50 14.53
N TRP A 117 12.54 -7.58 14.24
CA TRP A 117 11.75 -7.71 13.01
C TRP A 117 10.52 -6.82 13.02
N GLN A 118 9.96 -6.50 14.19
CA GLN A 118 8.86 -5.56 14.35
C GLN A 118 9.27 -4.16 13.90
N GLY A 119 10.45 -3.71 14.36
CA GLY A 119 11.07 -2.46 13.92
C GLY A 119 11.24 -2.37 12.41
N GLU A 120 11.77 -3.44 11.81
CA GLU A 120 11.96 -3.50 10.36
C GLU A 120 10.64 -3.52 9.58
N LEU A 121 9.63 -4.25 10.07
CA LEU A 121 8.30 -4.26 9.48
C LEU A 121 7.64 -2.88 9.53
N GLY A 122 7.73 -2.19 10.66
CA GLY A 122 7.21 -0.82 10.80
C GLY A 122 7.87 0.14 9.82
N ARG A 123 9.20 0.07 9.66
CA ARG A 123 9.94 0.88 8.67
C ARG A 123 9.58 0.53 7.22
N CYS A 124 9.37 -0.76 6.92
CA CYS A 124 8.87 -1.19 5.63
C CYS A 124 7.49 -0.59 5.32
N LEU A 125 6.56 -0.65 6.28
CA LEU A 125 5.23 -0.05 6.14
C LEU A 125 5.30 1.46 5.92
N GLN A 126 6.14 2.18 6.68
CA GLN A 126 6.37 3.61 6.47
C GLN A 126 6.87 3.93 5.06
N ALA A 127 7.80 3.12 4.54
CA ALA A 127 8.31 3.26 3.17
C ALA A 127 7.22 2.98 2.12
N LEU A 128 6.37 1.97 2.34
CA LEU A 128 5.24 1.67 1.46
C LEU A 128 4.22 2.82 1.44
N TYR A 129 3.85 3.35 2.61
CA TYR A 129 2.97 4.52 2.71
C TYR A 129 3.56 5.72 1.98
N THR A 130 4.86 5.97 2.12
CA THR A 130 5.55 7.04 1.41
C THR A 130 5.52 6.84 -0.11
N TYR A 131 5.71 5.60 -0.56
CA TYR A 131 5.65 5.26 -1.97
C TYR A 131 4.24 5.44 -2.55
N LEU A 132 3.22 4.97 -1.84
CA LEU A 132 1.81 5.14 -2.21
C LEU A 132 1.40 6.61 -2.20
N ASP A 133 1.86 7.39 -1.22
CA ASP A 133 1.69 8.84 -1.18
C ASP A 133 2.22 9.51 -2.45
N GLN A 134 3.42 9.14 -2.90
CA GLN A 134 3.98 9.67 -4.15
C GLN A 134 3.12 9.32 -5.38
N LEU A 135 2.58 8.11 -5.43
CA LEU A 135 1.67 7.69 -6.50
C LEU A 135 0.34 8.46 -6.48
N TYR A 136 -0.13 8.86 -5.30
CA TYR A 136 -1.42 9.50 -5.10
C TYR A 136 -1.38 11.04 -5.13
N GLY A 137 -0.20 11.64 -5.26
CA GLY A 137 -0.05 13.08 -5.44
C GLY A 137 0.77 13.81 -4.38
N GLY A 138 1.36 13.09 -3.43
CA GLY A 138 2.30 13.64 -2.46
C GLY A 138 2.08 13.14 -1.03
N PRO A 139 2.85 13.68 -0.06
CA PRO A 139 2.81 13.23 1.33
C PRO A 139 1.39 13.25 1.92
N GLY A 140 0.95 12.12 2.47
CA GLY A 140 -0.38 11.94 3.06
C GLY A 140 -1.54 11.82 2.07
N ALA A 141 -1.30 11.76 0.76
CA ALA A 141 -2.35 11.69 -0.25
C ALA A 141 -3.02 10.31 -0.39
N PHE A 142 -2.36 9.25 0.08
CA PHE A 142 -2.92 7.91 0.08
C PHE A 142 -3.81 7.69 1.32
N THR A 143 -5.11 7.92 1.16
CA THR A 143 -6.13 7.84 2.22
C THR A 143 -7.25 6.86 1.89
N GLU A 144 -7.38 6.46 0.63
CA GLU A 144 -8.40 5.54 0.13
C GLU A 144 -7.81 4.68 -1.00
N LEU A 145 -8.31 3.46 -1.12
CA LEU A 145 -8.00 2.54 -2.20
C LEU A 145 -8.82 2.92 -3.44
N LEU A 146 -8.26 2.66 -4.62
CA LEU A 146 -9.04 2.69 -5.86
C LEU A 146 -10.10 1.59 -5.83
N THR A 147 -11.24 1.81 -6.50
CA THR A 147 -12.22 0.75 -6.74
C THR A 147 -11.63 -0.33 -7.67
N ARG A 148 -12.28 -1.49 -7.77
CA ARG A 148 -11.79 -2.58 -8.62
C ARG A 148 -11.70 -2.17 -10.10
N ASP A 149 -12.68 -1.40 -10.57
CA ASP A 149 -12.70 -0.88 -11.93
C ASP A 149 -11.57 0.13 -12.17
N GLU A 150 -11.32 1.02 -11.22
CA GLU A 150 -10.21 1.98 -11.29
C GLU A 150 -8.85 1.27 -11.26
N VAL A 151 -8.68 0.23 -10.44
CA VAL A 151 -7.47 -0.61 -10.45
C VAL A 151 -7.28 -1.28 -11.82
N THR A 152 -8.36 -1.81 -12.41
CA THR A 152 -8.32 -2.44 -13.73
C THR A 152 -7.92 -1.44 -14.81
N GLU A 153 -8.46 -0.22 -14.78
CA GLU A 153 -8.09 0.86 -15.70
C GLU A 153 -6.60 1.24 -15.56
N VAL A 154 -6.12 1.43 -14.33
CA VAL A 154 -4.73 1.77 -14.06
C VAL A 154 -3.79 0.66 -14.55
N ALA A 155 -4.14 -0.60 -14.27
CA ALA A 155 -3.38 -1.78 -14.69
C ALA A 155 -3.32 -1.94 -16.20
N ALA A 156 -4.41 -1.63 -16.92
CA ALA A 156 -4.50 -1.77 -18.37
C ALA A 156 -3.57 -0.82 -19.13
N GLY A 157 -3.30 0.37 -18.56
CA GLY A 157 -2.28 1.31 -19.07
C GLY A 157 -2.74 2.21 -20.19
#